data_AF-A0A3M1G3V3-F1
#
_entry.id   AF-A0A3M1G3V3-F1
#
_cell.length_a   1.000
_cell.length_b   1.000
_cell.length_c   1.000
_cell.angle_alpha   90.00
_cell.angle_beta   90.00
_cell.angle_gamma   90.00
#
_symmetry.space_group_name_H-M   'P 1'
#
loop_
_entity.id
_entity.type
_entity.pdbx_description
1 polymer ?
#
loop_
_entity_poly.entity_id
_entity_poly.type
_entity_poly.pdbx_seq_one_letter_code
_entity_poly.pdbx_strand_id
1 'polypeptide(L)'
;PNRLADAYVAVGELTHDLQRLAEHTGPATDQQTVEFKVEMPSGLPEAVFSLNWDNQTGYLVLLLEDPDGKPVTPDAERRGDTHHQMVVRNPKAGSWTVRIRVLKPTSEYHFMLSGKTITTLIGAVGGDPAARTVGVPVPIYGILTDEKPIPGAEVYALVSGPGLGPDARAGNLNGSRILQLFDDGAHGDGKPDDGLYANVLTNTTQPGGYTVKLVASGVNNFGETFVRYAGVGFNVRPRAVYIAQDDIDTALAYKKLLEDNGWVVDLMWLPDVAKADLSPYALILVGPETGHRYDFDDKAAAQALAQWNIPVLGLGEGGAALFAELDLFINYGQTWLSNNNNVFAVAPSTVFWNEPLHVEVGATAPLVQLYPQPVTELG
;
A
#
# COMPACT_ATOMS: atom_id res chain seq x y z
N PRO A 1 -3.93 -15.24 -5.85
CA PRO A 1 -4.05 -15.20 -7.34
C PRO A 1 -5.09 -14.18 -7.83
N ASN A 2 -6.28 -14.14 -7.23
CA ASN A 2 -7.32 -13.17 -7.60
C ASN A 2 -6.90 -11.69 -7.44
N ARG A 3 -6.18 -11.34 -6.35
CA ARG A 3 -5.64 -9.98 -6.18
C ARG A 3 -4.63 -9.57 -7.27
N LEU A 4 -3.83 -10.54 -7.75
CA LEU A 4 -2.93 -10.30 -8.88
C LEU A 4 -3.72 -10.17 -10.18
N ALA A 5 -4.77 -11.00 -10.37
CA ALA A 5 -5.64 -10.92 -11.54
C ALA A 5 -6.36 -9.57 -11.62
N ASP A 6 -6.85 -9.05 -10.50
CA ASP A 6 -7.44 -7.70 -10.42
C ASP A 6 -6.44 -6.62 -10.87
N ALA A 7 -5.19 -6.68 -10.37
CA ALA A 7 -4.14 -5.76 -10.81
C ALA A 7 -3.83 -5.88 -12.31
N TYR A 8 -3.74 -7.10 -12.86
CA TYR A 8 -3.51 -7.30 -14.29
C TYR A 8 -4.67 -6.81 -15.15
N VAL A 9 -5.91 -7.04 -14.72
CA VAL A 9 -7.10 -6.55 -15.43
C VAL A 9 -7.18 -5.04 -15.35
N ALA A 10 -6.90 -4.42 -14.20
CA ALA A 10 -6.84 -2.96 -14.08
C ALA A 10 -5.78 -2.33 -14.99
N VAL A 11 -4.60 -2.95 -15.13
CA VAL A 11 -3.57 -2.51 -16.10
C VAL A 11 -4.05 -2.72 -17.54
N GLY A 12 -4.72 -3.83 -17.83
CA GLY A 12 -5.37 -4.08 -19.11
C GLY A 12 -6.42 -3.03 -19.46
N GLU A 13 -7.26 -2.66 -18.49
CA GLU A 13 -8.29 -1.63 -18.62
C GLU A 13 -7.67 -0.27 -18.94
N LEU A 14 -6.64 0.13 -18.19
CA LEU A 14 -5.92 1.38 -18.44
C LEU A 14 -5.25 1.42 -19.82
N THR A 15 -4.60 0.32 -20.24
CA THR A 15 -3.86 0.26 -21.52
C THR A 15 -4.74 0.18 -22.75
N HIS A 16 -6.00 -0.23 -22.60
CA HIS A 16 -6.96 -0.39 -23.70
C HIS A 16 -8.12 0.61 -23.63
N ASP A 17 -8.04 1.62 -22.75
CA ASP A 17 -9.09 2.60 -22.46
C ASP A 17 -10.45 1.95 -22.10
N LEU A 18 -10.43 0.87 -21.35
CA LEU A 18 -11.64 0.23 -20.83
C LEU A 18 -11.98 0.79 -19.45
N GLN A 19 -13.26 0.80 -19.14
CA GLN A 19 -13.78 1.09 -17.80
C GLN A 19 -14.39 -0.17 -17.22
N ARG A 20 -14.19 -0.38 -15.93
CA ARG A 20 -14.86 -1.44 -15.20
C ARG A 20 -16.31 -1.06 -14.93
N LEU A 21 -17.22 -1.86 -15.47
CA LEU A 21 -18.67 -1.64 -15.44
C LEU A 21 -19.35 -2.44 -14.33
N ALA A 22 -18.83 -3.64 -14.04
CA ALA A 22 -19.31 -4.47 -12.94
C ALA A 22 -18.18 -5.29 -12.35
N GLU A 23 -18.31 -5.61 -11.05
CA GLU A 23 -17.41 -6.51 -10.36
C GLU A 23 -18.19 -7.36 -9.36
N HIS A 24 -17.89 -8.65 -9.28
CA HIS A 24 -18.49 -9.56 -8.33
C HIS A 24 -17.45 -10.54 -7.79
N THR A 25 -17.37 -10.67 -6.47
CA THR A 25 -16.51 -11.65 -5.80
C THR A 25 -17.38 -12.53 -4.91
N GLY A 26 -17.05 -13.81 -4.80
CA GLY A 26 -17.80 -14.70 -3.93
C GLY A 26 -17.12 -16.05 -3.71
N PRO A 27 -17.64 -16.86 -2.77
CA PRO A 27 -17.12 -18.19 -2.52
C PRO A 27 -17.43 -19.12 -3.70
N ALA A 28 -16.53 -20.08 -3.94
CA ALA A 28 -16.73 -21.15 -4.94
C ALA A 28 -16.38 -22.52 -4.35
N THR A 29 -16.75 -22.73 -3.08
CA THR A 29 -16.38 -23.88 -2.25
C THR A 29 -17.11 -25.16 -2.59
N ASP A 30 -18.21 -25.07 -3.33
CA ASP A 30 -19.07 -26.19 -3.68
C ASP A 30 -19.36 -26.20 -5.17
N GLN A 31 -19.67 -27.39 -5.71
CA GLN A 31 -20.17 -27.51 -7.07
C GLN A 31 -21.56 -26.89 -7.16
N GLN A 32 -21.65 -25.72 -7.76
CA GLN A 32 -22.87 -24.94 -7.87
C GLN A 32 -22.89 -24.10 -9.14
N THR A 33 -24.04 -23.52 -9.46
CA THR A 33 -24.14 -22.43 -10.42
C THR A 33 -24.46 -21.15 -9.67
N VAL A 34 -23.57 -20.19 -9.75
CA VAL A 34 -23.81 -18.83 -9.26
C VAL A 34 -24.38 -18.01 -10.40
N GLU A 35 -25.47 -17.30 -10.15
CA GLU A 35 -26.14 -16.45 -11.13
C GLU A 35 -26.30 -15.04 -10.57
N PHE A 36 -25.99 -14.04 -11.38
CA PHE A 36 -26.25 -12.64 -11.08
C PHE A 36 -26.42 -11.83 -12.36
N LYS A 37 -26.90 -10.60 -12.22
CA LYS A 37 -27.14 -9.68 -13.34
C LYS A 37 -26.09 -8.59 -13.37
N VAL A 38 -25.76 -8.14 -14.58
CA VAL A 38 -24.89 -6.99 -14.83
C VAL A 38 -25.55 -6.08 -15.86
N GLU A 39 -25.44 -4.77 -15.66
CA GLU A 39 -26.00 -3.79 -16.59
C GLU A 39 -24.98 -3.45 -17.68
N MET A 40 -25.42 -3.51 -18.94
CA MET A 40 -24.62 -3.17 -20.10
C MET A 40 -25.06 -1.80 -20.66
N PRO A 41 -24.17 -0.79 -20.68
CA PRO A 41 -24.42 0.49 -21.32
C PRO A 41 -24.70 0.35 -22.82
N SER A 42 -25.35 1.35 -23.38
CA SER A 42 -25.57 1.43 -24.83
C SER A 42 -24.28 1.80 -25.59
N GLY A 43 -24.21 1.40 -26.86
CA GLY A 43 -23.17 1.88 -27.79
C GLY A 43 -21.74 1.41 -27.53
N LEU A 44 -21.52 0.40 -26.68
CA LEU A 44 -20.18 -0.15 -26.47
C LEU A 44 -19.69 -0.85 -27.75
N PRO A 45 -18.47 -0.58 -28.24
CA PRO A 45 -17.89 -1.32 -29.36
C PRO A 45 -17.53 -2.76 -28.96
N GLU A 46 -17.16 -2.95 -27.68
CA GLU A 46 -16.72 -4.23 -27.14
C GLU A 46 -16.93 -4.27 -25.61
N ALA A 47 -17.30 -5.45 -25.12
CA ALA A 47 -17.33 -5.79 -23.70
C ALA A 47 -16.47 -7.03 -23.43
N VAL A 48 -15.70 -6.96 -22.36
CA VAL A 48 -14.78 -8.01 -21.90
C VAL A 48 -15.27 -8.53 -20.56
N PHE A 49 -15.66 -9.80 -20.52
CA PHE A 49 -16.04 -10.50 -19.31
C PHE A 49 -14.86 -11.35 -18.85
N SER A 50 -14.43 -11.17 -17.61
CA SER A 50 -13.26 -11.86 -17.05
C SER A 50 -13.66 -12.55 -15.75
N LEU A 51 -13.39 -13.85 -15.65
CA LEU A 51 -13.59 -14.66 -14.46
C LEU A 51 -12.24 -15.24 -14.03
N ASN A 52 -11.87 -15.04 -12.77
CA ASN A 52 -10.65 -15.57 -12.16
C ASN A 52 -10.98 -16.39 -10.92
N TRP A 53 -10.11 -17.33 -10.57
CA TRP A 53 -10.19 -18.08 -9.32
C TRP A 53 -8.82 -18.39 -8.72
N ASP A 54 -8.80 -18.74 -7.44
CA ASP A 54 -7.60 -18.70 -6.62
C ASP A 54 -6.75 -19.98 -6.62
N ASN A 55 -7.22 -21.07 -7.23
CA ASN A 55 -6.53 -22.35 -7.25
C ASN A 55 -6.56 -23.04 -8.63
N GLN A 56 -5.40 -23.49 -9.13
CA GLN A 56 -5.28 -24.22 -10.41
C GLN A 56 -6.01 -25.57 -10.42
N THR A 57 -6.33 -26.15 -9.26
CA THR A 57 -7.14 -27.37 -9.18
C THR A 57 -8.64 -27.10 -9.34
N GLY A 58 -9.06 -25.85 -9.09
CA GLY A 58 -10.40 -25.36 -9.34
C GLY A 58 -10.70 -25.25 -10.83
N TYR A 59 -11.99 -25.34 -11.19
CA TYR A 59 -12.40 -25.24 -12.58
C TYR A 59 -13.81 -24.65 -12.67
N LEU A 60 -13.85 -23.38 -13.08
CA LEU A 60 -15.08 -22.61 -13.22
C LEU A 60 -15.33 -22.31 -14.70
N VAL A 61 -16.60 -22.15 -15.07
CA VAL A 61 -17.03 -21.80 -16.43
C VAL A 61 -17.96 -20.60 -16.40
N LEU A 62 -17.62 -19.58 -17.18
CA LEU A 62 -18.48 -18.43 -17.43
C LEU A 62 -19.47 -18.75 -18.56
N LEU A 63 -20.73 -18.40 -18.35
CA LEU A 63 -21.81 -18.48 -19.34
C LEU A 63 -22.59 -17.16 -19.31
N LEU A 64 -23.00 -16.69 -20.49
CA LEU A 64 -23.65 -15.41 -20.67
C LEU A 64 -25.00 -15.57 -21.38
N GLU A 65 -26.02 -14.86 -20.92
CA GLU A 65 -27.25 -14.62 -21.66
C GLU A 65 -27.42 -13.12 -21.91
N ASP A 66 -27.82 -12.79 -23.13
CA ASP A 66 -28.13 -11.42 -23.53
C ASP A 66 -29.44 -10.93 -22.86
N PRO A 67 -29.79 -9.63 -22.99
CA PRO A 67 -31.00 -9.08 -22.40
C PRO A 67 -32.31 -9.71 -22.90
N ASP A 68 -32.30 -10.42 -24.02
CA ASP A 68 -33.45 -11.18 -24.54
C ASP A 68 -33.52 -12.61 -23.97
N GLY A 69 -32.61 -12.97 -23.06
CA GLY A 69 -32.48 -14.30 -22.48
C GLY A 69 -31.83 -15.32 -23.41
N LYS A 70 -31.12 -14.88 -24.46
CA LYS A 70 -30.48 -15.79 -25.43
C LYS A 70 -29.05 -16.09 -24.99
N PRO A 71 -28.62 -17.37 -24.99
CA PRO A 71 -27.22 -17.71 -24.77
C PRO A 71 -26.31 -17.02 -25.79
N VAL A 72 -25.21 -16.47 -25.31
CA VAL A 72 -24.25 -15.74 -26.14
C VAL A 72 -23.07 -16.61 -26.52
N THR A 73 -22.73 -16.59 -27.81
CA THR A 73 -21.45 -17.09 -28.31
C THR A 73 -20.48 -15.90 -28.39
N PRO A 74 -19.35 -15.93 -27.68
CA PRO A 74 -18.41 -14.80 -27.68
C PRO A 74 -17.64 -14.71 -29.00
N ASP A 75 -17.25 -13.50 -29.39
CA ASP A 75 -16.39 -13.23 -30.55
C ASP A 75 -14.96 -13.72 -30.32
N ALA A 76 -14.50 -13.71 -29.07
CA ALA A 76 -13.25 -14.32 -28.66
C ALA A 76 -13.36 -14.91 -27.25
N GLU A 77 -12.71 -16.04 -27.04
CA GLU A 77 -12.69 -16.75 -25.76
C GLU A 77 -11.25 -17.14 -25.43
N ARG A 78 -10.83 -16.85 -24.20
CA ARG A 78 -9.51 -17.24 -23.68
C ARG A 78 -9.70 -17.95 -22.36
N ARG A 79 -8.94 -19.02 -22.16
CA ARG A 79 -9.05 -19.85 -20.98
C ARG A 79 -7.68 -20.34 -20.56
N GLY A 80 -7.44 -20.30 -19.26
CA GLY A 80 -6.25 -20.87 -18.63
C GLY A 80 -6.61 -21.63 -17.36
N ASP A 81 -5.60 -21.96 -16.56
CA ASP A 81 -5.76 -22.80 -15.36
C ASP A 81 -6.54 -22.11 -14.22
N THR A 82 -6.56 -20.78 -14.22
CA THR A 82 -7.15 -19.94 -13.16
C THR A 82 -8.01 -18.81 -13.68
N HIS A 83 -8.30 -18.78 -14.99
CA HIS A 83 -9.10 -17.73 -15.59
C HIS A 83 -9.88 -18.18 -16.82
N HIS A 84 -10.99 -17.47 -17.07
CA HIS A 84 -11.84 -17.60 -18.24
C HIS A 84 -12.30 -16.20 -18.67
N GLN A 85 -11.95 -15.79 -19.88
CA GLN A 85 -12.26 -14.49 -20.45
C GLN A 85 -13.06 -14.66 -21.74
N MET A 86 -14.09 -13.83 -21.90
CA MET A 86 -14.93 -13.75 -23.09
C MET A 86 -15.00 -12.31 -23.59
N VAL A 87 -14.97 -12.14 -24.89
CA VAL A 87 -15.12 -10.85 -25.57
C VAL A 87 -16.38 -10.88 -26.41
N VAL A 88 -17.22 -9.86 -26.27
CA VAL A 88 -18.45 -9.68 -27.06
C VAL A 88 -18.39 -8.31 -27.74
N ARG A 89 -18.47 -8.28 -29.06
CA ARG A 89 -18.46 -7.05 -29.86
C ARG A 89 -19.88 -6.54 -30.07
N ASN A 90 -20.03 -5.21 -30.01
CA ASN A 90 -21.31 -4.52 -30.12
C ASN A 90 -22.40 -5.17 -29.24
N PRO A 91 -22.15 -5.39 -27.93
CA PRO A 91 -23.12 -6.02 -27.05
C PRO A 91 -24.41 -5.21 -26.99
N LYS A 92 -25.55 -5.90 -26.89
CA LYS A 92 -26.84 -5.25 -26.63
C LYS A 92 -26.82 -4.56 -25.27
N ALA A 93 -27.39 -3.36 -25.21
CA ALA A 93 -27.63 -2.65 -23.96
C ALA A 93 -28.68 -3.36 -23.09
N GLY A 94 -28.57 -3.24 -21.78
CA GLY A 94 -29.55 -3.75 -20.80
C GLY A 94 -28.97 -4.76 -19.83
N SER A 95 -29.86 -5.45 -19.10
CA SER A 95 -29.51 -6.43 -18.07
C SER A 95 -29.06 -7.75 -18.70
N TRP A 96 -27.79 -8.10 -18.55
CA TRP A 96 -27.24 -9.41 -18.92
C TRP A 96 -27.27 -10.37 -17.73
N THR A 97 -27.52 -11.65 -18.00
CA THR A 97 -27.41 -12.70 -16.98
C THR A 97 -26.04 -13.37 -17.09
N VAL A 98 -25.29 -13.34 -16.00
CA VAL A 98 -24.00 -14.01 -15.86
C VAL A 98 -24.21 -15.27 -15.02
N ARG A 99 -23.75 -16.41 -15.54
CA ARG A 99 -23.70 -17.67 -14.78
C ARG A 99 -22.28 -18.18 -14.68
N ILE A 100 -21.88 -18.49 -13.46
CA ILE A 100 -20.61 -19.12 -13.14
C ILE A 100 -20.90 -20.55 -12.68
N ARG A 101 -20.52 -21.53 -13.50
CA ARG A 101 -20.60 -22.94 -13.12
C ARG A 101 -19.31 -23.37 -12.44
N VAL A 102 -19.39 -23.69 -11.16
CA VAL A 102 -18.29 -24.29 -10.40
C VAL A 102 -18.30 -25.79 -10.65
N LEU A 103 -17.40 -26.27 -11.51
CA LEU A 103 -17.28 -27.70 -11.84
C LEU A 103 -16.26 -28.40 -10.95
N LYS A 104 -15.20 -27.68 -10.52
CA LYS A 104 -14.32 -28.11 -9.43
C LYS A 104 -14.18 -26.95 -8.45
N PRO A 105 -14.49 -27.16 -7.16
CA PRO A 105 -14.41 -26.12 -6.15
C PRO A 105 -13.03 -25.45 -6.02
N THR A 106 -13.07 -24.22 -5.51
CA THR A 106 -11.93 -23.35 -5.16
C THR A 106 -12.37 -22.50 -3.96
N SER A 107 -11.52 -21.65 -3.38
CA SER A 107 -11.99 -20.84 -2.24
C SER A 107 -12.89 -19.69 -2.70
N GLU A 108 -12.47 -18.96 -3.75
CA GLU A 108 -13.19 -17.78 -4.23
C GLU A 108 -13.05 -17.58 -5.74
N TYR A 109 -14.05 -16.94 -6.32
CA TYR A 109 -14.01 -16.42 -7.68
C TYR A 109 -14.04 -14.89 -7.68
N HIS A 110 -13.51 -14.30 -8.73
CA HIS A 110 -13.52 -12.87 -8.99
C HIS A 110 -13.92 -12.61 -10.45
N PHE A 111 -15.08 -11.99 -10.62
CA PHE A 111 -15.67 -11.63 -11.90
C PHE A 111 -15.57 -10.12 -12.15
N MET A 112 -15.23 -9.75 -13.37
CA MET A 112 -15.19 -8.36 -13.85
C MET A 112 -15.85 -8.25 -15.23
N LEU A 113 -16.57 -7.17 -15.46
CA LEU A 113 -17.03 -6.72 -16.76
C LEU A 113 -16.39 -5.37 -17.07
N SER A 114 -15.72 -5.27 -18.21
CA SER A 114 -15.05 -4.05 -18.67
C SER A 114 -15.49 -3.69 -20.09
N GLY A 115 -15.56 -2.41 -20.42
CA GLY A 115 -15.94 -1.96 -21.76
C GLY A 115 -15.48 -0.54 -22.06
N LYS A 116 -15.32 -0.21 -23.35
CA LYS A 116 -14.93 1.14 -23.78
C LYS A 116 -16.16 2.06 -23.79
N THR A 117 -16.23 2.96 -22.83
CA THR A 117 -17.35 3.89 -22.62
C THR A 117 -16.82 5.29 -22.43
N ILE A 118 -17.61 6.29 -22.86
CA ILE A 118 -17.31 7.70 -22.65
C ILE A 118 -17.49 8.13 -21.19
N THR A 119 -18.37 7.48 -20.43
CA THR A 119 -18.54 7.72 -19.00
C THR A 119 -17.45 7.00 -18.23
N THR A 120 -16.53 7.77 -17.66
CA THR A 120 -15.31 7.26 -17.02
C THR A 120 -15.26 7.61 -15.54
N LEU A 121 -14.62 6.74 -14.75
CA LEU A 121 -14.17 7.03 -13.39
C LEU A 121 -12.66 6.83 -13.35
N ILE A 122 -11.94 7.87 -12.93
CA ILE A 122 -10.50 7.79 -12.70
C ILE A 122 -10.25 8.01 -11.21
N GLY A 123 -9.48 7.11 -10.60
CA GLY A 123 -8.98 7.32 -9.24
C GLY A 123 -7.65 8.05 -9.24
N ALA A 124 -7.42 8.89 -8.24
CA ALA A 124 -6.11 9.49 -7.99
C ALA A 124 -5.84 9.67 -6.50
N VAL A 125 -4.55 9.79 -6.15
CA VAL A 125 -4.08 10.07 -4.79
C VAL A 125 -3.31 11.39 -4.81
N GLY A 126 -3.74 12.33 -3.97
CA GLY A 126 -3.16 13.67 -3.88
C GLY A 126 -1.87 13.76 -3.07
N GLY A 127 -1.27 14.94 -3.11
CA GLY A 127 -0.03 15.26 -2.40
C GLY A 127 1.22 14.63 -3.02
N ASP A 128 2.38 15.07 -2.54
CA ASP A 128 3.67 14.53 -2.94
C ASP A 128 3.86 13.10 -2.39
N PRO A 129 4.09 12.08 -3.23
CA PRO A 129 4.40 10.73 -2.78
C PRO A 129 5.56 10.64 -1.78
N ALA A 130 6.55 11.54 -1.84
CA ALA A 130 7.68 11.55 -0.92
C ALA A 130 7.31 12.07 0.49
N ALA A 131 6.27 12.90 0.59
CA ALA A 131 5.81 13.49 1.85
C ALA A 131 4.81 12.60 2.62
N ARG A 132 4.32 11.52 2.00
CA ARG A 132 3.36 10.59 2.61
C ARG A 132 4.03 9.75 3.70
N THR A 133 3.89 10.18 4.94
CA THR A 133 4.39 9.48 6.14
C THR A 133 3.25 9.20 7.11
N VAL A 134 3.52 8.40 8.13
CA VAL A 134 2.55 8.06 9.20
C VAL A 134 1.92 9.35 9.74
N GLY A 135 0.59 9.35 9.86
CA GLY A 135 -0.19 10.48 10.38
C GLY A 135 -0.42 11.62 9.39
N VAL A 136 0.31 11.71 8.28
CA VAL A 136 0.08 12.75 7.26
C VAL A 136 -1.20 12.46 6.48
N PRO A 137 -2.15 13.41 6.40
CA PRO A 137 -3.39 13.22 5.65
C PRO A 137 -3.13 12.97 4.15
N VAL A 138 -3.87 12.04 3.56
CA VAL A 138 -3.73 11.65 2.15
C VAL A 138 -5.03 11.94 1.40
N PRO A 139 -5.07 12.95 0.51
CA PRO A 139 -6.24 13.21 -0.32
C PRO A 139 -6.49 12.07 -1.31
N ILE A 140 -7.74 11.66 -1.43
CA ILE A 140 -8.23 10.65 -2.35
C ILE A 140 -9.22 11.31 -3.30
N TYR A 141 -9.05 11.08 -4.60
CA TYR A 141 -9.86 11.68 -5.65
C TYR A 141 -10.54 10.63 -6.51
N GLY A 142 -11.79 10.90 -6.89
CA GLY A 142 -12.51 10.23 -7.97
C GLY A 142 -12.93 11.27 -9.01
N ILE A 143 -12.53 11.10 -10.26
CA ILE A 143 -12.85 12.02 -11.35
C ILE A 143 -13.89 11.34 -12.23
N LEU A 144 -15.09 11.92 -12.31
CA LEU A 144 -16.20 11.44 -13.11
C LEU A 144 -16.48 12.39 -14.27
N THR A 145 -16.32 11.88 -15.48
CA THR A 145 -16.55 12.66 -16.71
C THR A 145 -17.12 11.80 -17.81
N ASP A 146 -17.86 12.45 -18.69
CA ASP A 146 -18.08 12.03 -20.07
C ASP A 146 -17.64 13.14 -21.03
N GLU A 147 -18.53 13.69 -21.85
CA GLU A 147 -18.29 14.92 -22.63
C GLU A 147 -18.21 16.18 -21.74
N LYS A 148 -18.76 16.09 -20.53
CA LYS A 148 -18.63 17.12 -19.49
C LYS A 148 -18.54 16.46 -18.10
N PRO A 149 -18.21 17.20 -17.04
CA PRO A 149 -18.25 16.69 -15.68
C PRO A 149 -19.58 16.05 -15.31
N ILE A 150 -19.54 15.04 -14.44
CA ILE A 150 -20.75 14.37 -13.92
C ILE A 150 -20.89 14.71 -12.42
N PRO A 151 -21.68 15.75 -12.08
CA PRO A 151 -21.98 16.08 -10.68
C PRO A 151 -23.10 15.19 -10.11
N GLY A 152 -23.28 15.23 -8.80
CA GLY A 152 -24.40 14.56 -8.10
C GLY A 152 -24.35 13.02 -8.08
N ALA A 153 -23.22 12.41 -8.42
CA ALA A 153 -23.01 10.97 -8.26
C ALA A 153 -22.69 10.61 -6.80
N GLU A 154 -22.98 9.38 -6.42
CA GLU A 154 -22.50 8.81 -5.16
C GLU A 154 -21.14 8.15 -5.40
N VAL A 155 -20.10 8.61 -4.70
CA VAL A 155 -18.73 8.10 -4.84
C VAL A 155 -18.19 7.65 -3.48
N TYR A 156 -17.74 6.40 -3.41
CA TYR A 156 -17.15 5.82 -2.22
C TYR A 156 -15.79 5.20 -2.52
N ALA A 157 -14.86 5.33 -1.58
CA ALA A 157 -13.54 4.71 -1.59
C ALA A 157 -13.43 3.69 -0.46
N LEU A 158 -13.17 2.43 -0.79
CA LEU A 158 -12.70 1.42 0.14
C LEU A 158 -11.17 1.45 0.16
N VAL A 159 -10.61 1.94 1.27
CA VAL A 159 -9.17 1.96 1.51
C VAL A 159 -8.80 0.76 2.35
N SER A 160 -7.77 0.01 1.95
CA SER A 160 -7.20 -1.11 2.71
C SER A 160 -5.70 -0.90 2.90
N GLY A 161 -5.18 -1.22 4.09
CA GLY A 161 -3.77 -1.04 4.40
C GLY A 161 -3.42 -1.30 5.86
N PRO A 162 -2.13 -1.35 6.21
CA PRO A 162 -1.67 -1.55 7.58
C PRO A 162 -2.09 -0.37 8.47
N GLY A 163 -2.35 -0.61 9.75
CA GLY A 163 -2.64 0.49 10.69
C GLY A 163 -3.94 1.26 10.46
N LEU A 164 -4.84 0.78 9.60
CA LEU A 164 -6.22 1.27 9.55
C LEU A 164 -7.00 0.64 10.71
N GLY A 165 -7.05 1.36 11.83
CA GLY A 165 -7.79 0.97 13.03
C GLY A 165 -9.27 1.36 12.98
N PRO A 166 -10.08 0.86 13.94
CA PRO A 166 -11.48 1.22 14.05
C PRO A 166 -11.65 2.69 14.46
N ASP A 167 -11.97 3.54 13.49
CA ASP A 167 -12.62 4.83 13.74
C ASP A 167 -14.13 4.58 13.95
N ALA A 168 -14.68 5.03 15.08
CA ALA A 168 -16.09 4.83 15.43
C ALA A 168 -17.08 5.52 14.47
N ARG A 169 -16.60 6.38 13.56
CA ARG A 169 -17.42 7.21 12.68
C ARG A 169 -17.49 6.74 11.22
N ALA A 170 -16.65 5.79 10.81
CA ALA A 170 -16.64 5.23 9.46
C ALA A 170 -16.88 3.73 9.55
N GLY A 171 -17.74 3.16 8.70
CA GLY A 171 -17.95 1.72 8.63
C GLY A 171 -16.63 1.02 8.33
N ASN A 172 -15.99 0.48 9.37
CA ASN A 172 -14.66 -0.09 9.30
C ASN A 172 -14.72 -1.61 9.38
N LEU A 173 -13.90 -2.25 8.56
CA LEU A 173 -13.60 -3.68 8.61
C LEU A 173 -12.12 -3.79 9.02
N ASN A 174 -11.70 -4.86 9.69
CA ASN A 174 -10.31 -4.99 10.15
C ASN A 174 -9.30 -4.74 9.01
N GLY A 175 -8.52 -3.65 9.10
CA GLY A 175 -7.55 -3.25 8.08
C GLY A 175 -8.14 -2.55 6.85
N SER A 176 -9.37 -2.03 6.93
CA SER A 176 -10.02 -1.28 5.84
C SER A 176 -10.99 -0.20 6.33
N ARG A 177 -11.11 0.88 5.55
CA ARG A 177 -11.93 2.06 5.82
C ARG A 177 -12.73 2.47 4.60
N ILE A 178 -14.01 2.78 4.78
CA ILE A 178 -14.85 3.37 3.73
C ILE A 178 -14.84 4.89 3.89
N LEU A 179 -14.59 5.62 2.80
CA LEU A 179 -14.65 7.07 2.71
C LEU A 179 -15.66 7.46 1.63
N GLN A 180 -16.65 8.29 1.95
CA GLN A 180 -17.45 8.96 0.92
C GLN A 180 -16.64 10.11 0.33
N LEU A 181 -16.66 10.29 -0.99
CA LEU A 181 -16.05 11.43 -1.68
C LEU A 181 -17.16 12.40 -2.10
N PHE A 182 -16.85 13.70 -2.06
CA PHE A 182 -17.81 14.78 -2.31
C PHE A 182 -17.32 15.69 -3.44
N ASP A 183 -18.27 16.18 -4.24
CA ASP A 183 -18.13 17.25 -5.26
C ASP A 183 -18.99 18.44 -4.79
N ASP A 184 -18.60 19.02 -3.65
CA ASP A 184 -19.28 20.08 -2.92
C ASP A 184 -18.49 21.39 -2.86
N GLY A 185 -17.31 21.46 -3.48
CA GLY A 185 -16.38 22.60 -3.37
C GLY A 185 -15.66 22.67 -2.03
N ALA A 186 -15.77 21.62 -1.21
CA ALA A 186 -15.04 21.43 0.04
C ALA A 186 -14.24 20.11 -0.04
N HIS A 187 -13.69 19.62 1.08
CA HIS A 187 -12.94 18.34 1.09
C HIS A 187 -11.73 18.23 0.14
N GLY A 188 -11.30 19.32 -0.49
CA GLY A 188 -10.18 19.37 -1.44
C GLY A 188 -10.56 19.00 -2.88
N ASP A 189 -11.84 19.05 -3.23
CA ASP A 189 -12.39 18.64 -4.52
C ASP A 189 -12.39 19.73 -5.61
N GLY A 190 -12.12 20.99 -5.28
CA GLY A 190 -12.12 22.07 -6.26
C GLY A 190 -13.36 22.94 -6.19
N LYS A 191 -14.10 23.08 -7.29
CA LYS A 191 -15.36 23.84 -7.32
C LYS A 191 -16.53 22.87 -7.16
N PRO A 192 -17.66 23.31 -6.59
CA PRO A 192 -18.86 22.49 -6.58
C PRO A 192 -19.32 22.13 -8.00
N ASP A 193 -19.81 20.91 -8.15
CA ASP A 193 -20.40 20.33 -9.37
C ASP A 193 -19.42 20.30 -10.58
N ASP A 194 -18.13 20.11 -10.33
CA ASP A 194 -17.09 20.06 -11.37
C ASP A 194 -16.61 18.64 -11.73
N GLY A 195 -17.25 17.61 -11.15
CA GLY A 195 -17.01 16.19 -11.41
C GLY A 195 -15.74 15.64 -10.77
N LEU A 196 -15.00 16.45 -10.02
CA LEU A 196 -13.95 15.99 -9.12
C LEU A 196 -14.56 15.73 -7.75
N TYR A 197 -14.48 14.49 -7.29
CA TYR A 197 -14.94 14.08 -5.97
C TYR A 197 -13.72 13.86 -5.09
N ALA A 198 -13.69 14.44 -3.88
CA ALA A 198 -12.58 14.28 -2.96
C ALA A 198 -13.00 13.96 -1.52
N ASN A 199 -12.07 13.34 -0.81
CA ASN A 199 -12.02 13.34 0.64
C ASN A 199 -10.59 13.03 1.08
N VAL A 200 -10.31 13.16 2.38
CA VAL A 200 -8.98 12.98 2.94
C VAL A 200 -8.95 11.76 3.85
N LEU A 201 -8.09 10.81 3.53
CA LEU A 201 -7.74 9.74 4.44
C LEU A 201 -6.84 10.29 5.55
N THR A 202 -7.30 10.18 6.79
CA THR A 202 -6.56 10.57 7.99
C THR A 202 -6.21 9.33 8.83
N ASN A 203 -5.29 9.51 9.78
CA ASN A 203 -4.92 8.50 10.79
C ASN A 203 -4.30 7.22 10.20
N THR A 204 -3.41 7.35 9.23
CA THR A 204 -2.52 6.25 8.82
C THR A 204 -1.51 5.99 9.94
N THR A 205 -1.72 4.96 10.76
CA THR A 205 -0.88 4.71 11.95
C THR A 205 0.33 3.81 11.69
N GLN A 206 0.40 3.18 10.51
CA GLN A 206 1.51 2.30 10.14
C GLN A 206 1.99 2.59 8.72
N PRO A 207 3.30 2.51 8.47
CA PRO A 207 3.84 2.58 7.12
C PRO A 207 3.49 1.32 6.32
N GLY A 208 3.58 1.42 5.00
CA GLY A 208 3.37 0.32 4.07
C GLY A 208 2.52 0.70 2.86
N GLY A 209 2.15 -0.30 2.08
CA GLY A 209 1.30 -0.15 0.90
C GLY A 209 -0.18 -0.10 1.26
N TYR A 210 -0.89 0.86 0.68
CA TYR A 210 -2.33 1.02 0.79
C TYR A 210 -2.96 0.91 -0.60
N THR A 211 -4.13 0.28 -0.65
CA THR A 211 -4.94 0.15 -1.86
C THR A 211 -6.26 0.88 -1.67
N VAL A 212 -6.72 1.56 -2.71
CA VAL A 212 -7.98 2.28 -2.73
C VAL A 212 -8.81 1.75 -3.88
N LYS A 213 -10.01 1.26 -3.58
CA LYS A 213 -11.00 0.87 -4.57
C LYS A 213 -12.16 1.86 -4.54
N LEU A 214 -12.37 2.54 -5.64
CA LEU A 214 -13.46 3.48 -5.84
C LEU A 214 -14.65 2.79 -6.47
N VAL A 215 -15.85 3.16 -6.02
CA VAL A 215 -17.12 2.82 -6.63
C VAL A 215 -17.90 4.11 -6.79
N ALA A 216 -18.37 4.36 -8.00
CA ALA A 216 -19.25 5.48 -8.29
C ALA A 216 -20.56 4.97 -8.89
N SER A 217 -21.68 5.57 -8.50
CA SER A 217 -22.97 5.34 -9.12
C SER A 217 -23.75 6.64 -9.29
N GLY A 218 -24.49 6.77 -10.38
CA GLY A 218 -25.25 7.97 -10.65
C GLY A 218 -25.93 7.93 -12.01
N VAL A 219 -26.26 9.11 -12.52
CA VAL A 219 -26.81 9.32 -13.86
C VAL A 219 -25.81 10.15 -14.66
N ASN A 220 -25.40 9.68 -15.83
CA ASN A 220 -24.47 10.40 -16.69
C ASN A 220 -25.17 11.57 -17.42
N ASN A 221 -24.42 12.33 -18.22
CA ASN A 221 -24.97 13.50 -18.91
C ASN A 221 -25.93 13.17 -20.06
N PHE A 222 -26.09 11.89 -20.39
CA PHE A 222 -27.04 11.37 -21.37
C PHE A 222 -28.34 10.86 -20.71
N GLY A 223 -28.44 10.92 -19.37
CA GLY A 223 -29.60 10.42 -18.63
C GLY A 223 -29.56 8.91 -18.36
N GLU A 224 -28.43 8.24 -18.59
CA GLU A 224 -28.26 6.82 -18.35
C GLU A 224 -27.72 6.58 -16.94
N THR A 225 -28.28 5.61 -16.21
CA THR A 225 -27.73 5.17 -14.93
C THR A 225 -26.41 4.43 -15.14
N PHE A 226 -25.44 4.63 -14.26
CA PHE A 226 -24.16 3.94 -14.32
C PHE A 226 -23.68 3.46 -12.95
N VAL A 227 -22.81 2.44 -12.98
CA VAL A 227 -21.86 2.10 -11.92
C VAL A 227 -20.48 2.03 -12.55
N ARG A 228 -19.47 2.56 -11.87
CA ARG A 228 -18.06 2.52 -12.31
C ARG A 228 -17.15 2.16 -11.15
N TYR A 229 -16.06 1.47 -11.47
CA TYR A 229 -15.04 1.08 -10.51
C TYR A 229 -13.67 1.59 -10.98
N ALA A 230 -12.85 2.02 -10.04
CA ALA A 230 -11.45 2.39 -10.29
C ALA A 230 -10.59 1.97 -9.11
N GLY A 231 -9.29 1.76 -9.35
CA GLY A 231 -8.33 1.37 -8.33
C GLY A 231 -7.08 2.24 -8.38
N VAL A 232 -6.58 2.64 -7.21
CA VAL A 232 -5.26 3.28 -7.05
C VAL A 232 -4.54 2.73 -5.83
N GLY A 233 -3.23 2.89 -5.78
CA GLY A 233 -2.41 2.53 -4.64
C GLY A 233 -1.46 3.66 -4.25
N PHE A 234 -1.05 3.68 -2.99
CA PHE A 234 -0.01 4.57 -2.51
C PHE A 234 0.77 3.93 -1.36
N ASN A 235 1.97 4.43 -1.10
CA ASN A 235 2.77 4.02 0.03
C ASN A 235 2.78 5.12 1.09
N VAL A 236 2.70 4.70 2.35
CA VAL A 236 3.03 5.53 3.51
C VAL A 236 4.43 5.12 3.97
N ARG A 237 5.37 6.06 3.94
CA ARG A 237 6.76 5.80 4.30
C ARG A 237 6.94 5.77 5.82
N PRO A 238 7.82 4.89 6.33
CA PRO A 238 8.26 4.97 7.71
C PRO A 238 9.08 6.25 7.91
N ARG A 239 9.02 6.80 9.13
CA ARG A 239 9.75 8.01 9.50
C ARG A 239 10.79 7.67 10.57
N ALA A 240 12.00 8.16 10.41
CA ALA A 240 13.04 8.08 11.42
C ALA A 240 13.47 9.47 11.88
N VAL A 241 14.01 9.56 13.08
CA VAL A 241 14.73 10.74 13.55
C VAL A 241 16.18 10.35 13.82
N TYR A 242 17.12 11.14 13.32
CA TYR A 242 18.52 11.07 13.68
C TYR A 242 18.83 12.15 14.70
N ILE A 243 19.29 11.74 15.87
CA ILE A 243 19.67 12.62 16.97
C ILE A 243 21.17 12.90 16.84
N ALA A 244 21.51 14.17 16.59
CA ALA A 244 22.87 14.64 16.41
C ALA A 244 23.27 15.64 17.49
N GLN A 245 24.58 15.86 17.68
CA GLN A 245 25.10 16.90 18.57
C GLN A 245 25.92 17.96 17.83
N ASP A 246 27.00 17.55 17.17
CA ASP A 246 27.90 18.45 16.44
C ASP A 246 28.42 17.89 15.10
N ASP A 247 28.30 16.58 14.85
CA ASP A 247 28.69 15.95 13.58
C ASP A 247 27.53 15.88 12.57
N ILE A 248 27.31 17.01 11.89
CA ILE A 248 26.27 17.10 10.85
C ILE A 248 26.57 16.25 9.62
N ASP A 249 27.83 15.99 9.30
CA ASP A 249 28.21 15.26 8.08
C ASP A 249 27.84 13.78 8.22
N THR A 250 28.10 13.18 9.39
CA THR A 250 27.65 11.83 9.70
C THR A 250 26.12 11.74 9.74
N ALA A 251 25.45 12.71 10.37
CA ALA A 251 23.99 12.77 10.39
C ALA A 251 23.37 12.80 8.99
N LEU A 252 23.94 13.61 8.08
CA LEU A 252 23.51 13.70 6.68
C LEU A 252 23.78 12.40 5.91
N ALA A 253 24.89 11.72 6.18
CA ALA A 253 25.20 10.43 5.55
C ALA A 253 24.17 9.34 5.92
N TYR A 254 23.81 9.23 7.20
CA TYR A 254 22.78 8.28 7.66
C TYR A 254 21.38 8.66 7.17
N LYS A 255 21.05 9.95 7.18
CA LYS A 255 19.83 10.46 6.56
C LYS A 255 19.73 10.01 5.11
N LYS A 256 20.79 10.24 4.32
CA LYS A 256 20.82 9.84 2.91
C LYS A 256 20.66 8.31 2.77
N LEU A 257 21.38 7.52 3.56
CA LEU A 257 21.28 6.07 3.53
C LEU A 257 19.84 5.57 3.73
N LEU A 258 19.14 6.10 4.72
CA LEU A 258 17.77 5.71 5.03
C LEU A 258 16.77 6.23 3.99
N GLU A 259 16.94 7.47 3.51
CA GLU A 259 16.09 8.06 2.46
C GLU A 259 16.22 7.31 1.12
N ASP A 260 17.43 6.90 0.75
CA ASP A 260 17.70 6.03 -0.40
C ASP A 260 16.98 4.67 -0.27
N ASN A 261 16.64 4.26 0.96
CA ASN A 261 15.93 3.02 1.30
C ASN A 261 14.46 3.26 1.72
N GLY A 262 13.87 4.39 1.33
CA GLY A 262 12.43 4.62 1.42
C GLY A 262 11.92 5.16 2.76
N TRP A 263 12.82 5.56 3.65
CA TRP A 263 12.45 6.29 4.86
C TRP A 263 12.34 7.79 4.61
N VAL A 264 11.65 8.48 5.51
CA VAL A 264 11.80 9.94 5.68
C VAL A 264 12.57 10.16 6.97
N VAL A 265 13.64 10.96 6.91
CA VAL A 265 14.50 11.18 8.08
C VAL A 265 14.52 12.64 8.48
N ASP A 266 14.15 12.92 9.72
CA ASP A 266 14.38 14.22 10.34
C ASP A 266 15.70 14.23 11.10
N LEU A 267 16.36 15.40 11.13
CA LEU A 267 17.50 15.63 12.00
C LEU A 267 17.02 16.39 13.22
N MET A 268 17.42 15.94 14.41
CA MET A 268 17.09 16.56 15.68
C MET A 268 18.37 16.76 16.49
N TRP A 269 18.55 17.95 17.05
CA TRP A 269 19.68 18.21 17.92
C TRP A 269 19.40 17.69 19.32
N LEU A 270 20.41 17.08 19.95
CA LEU A 270 20.31 16.44 21.26
C LEU A 270 19.60 17.30 22.33
N PRO A 271 19.87 18.62 22.45
CA PRO A 271 19.20 19.47 23.45
C PRO A 271 17.68 19.66 23.27
N ASP A 272 17.15 19.32 22.08
CA ASP A 272 15.73 19.47 21.76
C ASP A 272 14.92 18.20 22.06
N VAL A 273 15.59 17.05 22.21
CA VAL A 273 14.96 15.72 22.36
C VAL A 273 13.98 15.68 23.53
N ALA A 274 14.37 16.23 24.68
CA ALA A 274 13.55 16.19 25.90
C ALA A 274 12.21 16.94 25.78
N LYS A 275 12.03 17.76 24.73
CA LYS A 275 10.81 18.56 24.49
C LYS A 275 10.03 18.07 23.26
N ALA A 276 10.57 17.13 22.50
CA ALA A 276 10.02 16.70 21.24
C ALA A 276 8.88 15.68 21.42
N ASP A 277 7.89 15.73 20.53
CA ASP A 277 6.94 14.63 20.33
C ASP A 277 7.57 13.62 19.37
N LEU A 278 7.90 12.44 19.88
CA LEU A 278 8.51 11.38 19.09
C LEU A 278 7.49 10.36 18.57
N SER A 279 6.20 10.50 18.91
CA SER A 279 5.14 9.59 18.45
C SER A 279 5.03 9.38 16.92
N PRO A 280 5.45 10.32 16.05
CA PRO A 280 5.41 10.10 14.60
C PRO A 280 6.50 9.17 14.05
N TYR A 281 7.54 8.86 14.84
CA TYR A 281 8.70 8.11 14.37
C TYR A 281 8.56 6.61 14.61
N ALA A 282 9.02 5.83 13.63
CA ALA A 282 9.12 4.37 13.69
C ALA A 282 10.52 3.88 14.09
N LEU A 283 11.51 4.77 14.09
CA LEU A 283 12.90 4.50 14.45
C LEU A 283 13.58 5.77 14.96
N ILE A 284 14.37 5.63 16.02
CA ILE A 284 15.25 6.69 16.52
C ILE A 284 16.69 6.22 16.33
N LEU A 285 17.51 7.03 15.66
CA LEU A 285 18.95 6.82 15.54
C LEU A 285 19.66 7.80 16.46
N VAL A 286 20.60 7.32 17.25
CA VAL A 286 21.39 8.14 18.17
C VAL A 286 22.81 8.17 17.66
N GLY A 287 23.27 9.36 17.28
CA GLY A 287 24.57 9.57 16.66
C GLY A 287 25.75 9.21 17.57
N PRO A 288 26.89 8.77 17.01
CA PRO A 288 28.06 8.36 17.79
C PRO A 288 28.70 9.48 18.62
N GLU A 289 28.43 10.73 18.29
CA GLU A 289 28.96 11.93 18.92
C GLU A 289 28.15 12.42 20.13
N THR A 290 27.03 11.77 20.45
CA THR A 290 26.07 12.18 21.50
C THR A 290 26.46 11.75 22.93
N GLY A 291 27.64 11.16 23.07
CA GLY A 291 28.18 10.70 24.34
C GLY A 291 29.54 10.06 24.18
N HIS A 292 30.20 9.82 25.31
CA HIS A 292 31.54 9.23 25.34
C HIS A 292 31.67 8.26 26.51
N ARG A 293 32.11 7.04 26.22
CA ARG A 293 32.20 5.94 27.19
C ARG A 293 30.87 5.67 27.91
N TYR A 294 30.83 5.86 29.23
CA TYR A 294 29.64 5.64 30.06
C TYR A 294 28.76 6.89 30.21
N ASP A 295 29.21 8.03 29.68
CA ASP A 295 28.59 9.32 29.91
C ASP A 295 27.85 9.76 28.64
N PHE A 296 26.52 9.75 28.68
CA PHE A 296 25.68 10.33 27.64
C PHE A 296 25.51 11.84 27.90
N ASP A 297 25.67 12.66 26.86
CA ASP A 297 25.88 14.10 27.05
C ASP A 297 24.64 14.84 27.56
N ASP A 298 23.43 14.31 27.31
CA ASP A 298 22.17 14.84 27.83
C ASP A 298 21.31 13.76 28.51
N LYS A 299 21.42 13.67 29.84
CA LYS A 299 20.65 12.74 30.67
C LYS A 299 19.14 12.93 30.57
N ALA A 300 18.67 14.16 30.37
CA ALA A 300 17.24 14.43 30.22
C ALA A 300 16.72 13.91 28.87
N ALA A 301 17.53 14.06 27.82
CA ALA A 301 17.25 13.44 26.52
C ALA A 301 17.20 11.91 26.63
N ALA A 302 18.18 11.27 27.30
CA ALA A 302 18.16 9.81 27.53
C ALA A 302 16.87 9.34 28.21
N GLN A 303 16.47 10.00 29.30
CA GLN A 303 15.23 9.68 30.00
C GLN A 303 13.99 9.88 29.13
N ALA A 304 13.95 10.93 28.31
CA ALA A 304 12.85 11.15 27.39
C ALA A 304 12.76 10.03 26.34
N LEU A 305 13.89 9.59 25.77
CA LEU A 305 13.94 8.51 24.80
C LEU A 305 13.39 7.19 25.36
N ALA A 306 13.70 6.86 26.62
CA ALA A 306 13.22 5.65 27.28
C ALA A 306 11.70 5.62 27.55
N GLN A 307 11.02 6.77 27.47
CA GLN A 307 9.56 6.84 27.69
C GLN A 307 8.76 6.42 26.45
N TRP A 308 9.40 6.37 25.28
CA TRP A 308 8.73 6.04 24.03
C TRP A 308 8.89 4.56 23.71
N ASN A 309 7.79 3.93 23.27
CA ASN A 309 7.82 2.56 22.76
C ASN A 309 8.23 2.52 21.29
N ILE A 310 9.37 3.12 20.97
CA ILE A 310 9.93 3.24 19.61
C ILE A 310 11.30 2.54 19.61
N PRO A 311 11.62 1.71 18.61
CA PRO A 311 12.95 1.14 18.47
C PRO A 311 14.04 2.22 18.43
N VAL A 312 15.09 2.04 19.23
CA VAL A 312 16.26 2.92 19.26
C VAL A 312 17.48 2.15 18.75
N LEU A 313 18.13 2.70 17.72
CA LEU A 313 19.42 2.25 17.22
C LEU A 313 20.51 3.20 17.72
N GLY A 314 21.31 2.75 18.67
CA GLY A 314 22.49 3.47 19.14
C GLY A 314 23.69 3.19 18.23
N LEU A 315 24.35 4.24 17.76
CA LEU A 315 25.55 4.15 16.92
C LEU A 315 26.79 4.47 17.75
N GLY A 316 27.84 3.67 17.61
CA GLY A 316 29.15 3.94 18.20
C GLY A 316 29.14 4.29 19.69
N GLU A 317 29.99 5.23 20.09
CA GLU A 317 30.12 5.65 21.50
C GLU A 317 28.86 6.30 22.05
N GLY A 318 28.20 7.20 21.30
CA GLY A 318 26.96 7.84 21.74
C GLY A 318 25.84 6.84 22.03
N GLY A 319 25.67 5.81 21.20
CA GLY A 319 24.75 4.72 21.45
C GLY A 319 25.11 3.90 22.70
N ALA A 320 26.37 3.53 22.85
CA ALA A 320 26.87 2.79 24.00
C ALA A 320 26.73 3.58 25.32
N ALA A 321 26.95 4.89 25.27
CA ALA A 321 26.77 5.83 26.37
C ALA A 321 25.29 5.99 26.73
N LEU A 322 24.39 6.11 25.75
CA LEU A 322 22.94 6.14 25.99
C LEU A 322 22.49 4.87 26.73
N PHE A 323 22.91 3.70 26.25
CA PHE A 323 22.54 2.43 26.87
C PHE A 323 23.16 2.26 28.26
N ALA A 324 24.31 2.89 28.54
CA ALA A 324 24.86 2.98 29.90
C ALA A 324 23.99 3.86 30.81
N GLU A 325 23.59 5.05 30.36
CA GLU A 325 22.72 5.96 31.12
C GLU A 325 21.36 5.33 31.44
N LEU A 326 20.85 4.48 30.55
CA LEU A 326 19.60 3.74 30.72
C LEU A 326 19.73 2.40 31.48
N ASP A 327 20.92 2.09 32.01
CA ASP A 327 21.22 0.85 32.74
C ASP A 327 20.86 -0.42 31.95
N LEU A 328 21.09 -0.38 30.63
CA LEU A 328 20.88 -1.53 29.75
C LEU A 328 22.14 -2.39 29.68
N PHE A 329 21.96 -3.69 29.43
CA PHE A 329 23.08 -4.63 29.33
C PHE A 329 24.04 -4.27 28.19
N ILE A 330 23.52 -3.82 27.04
CA ILE A 330 24.30 -3.47 25.83
C ILE A 330 25.03 -2.11 25.92
N ASN A 331 25.47 -1.73 27.12
CA ASN A 331 26.19 -0.49 27.38
C ASN A 331 27.67 -0.53 26.94
N TYR A 332 28.37 0.59 27.11
CA TYR A 332 29.80 0.72 26.80
C TYR A 332 30.70 -0.37 27.42
N GLY A 333 30.39 -0.85 28.63
CA GLY A 333 31.14 -1.93 29.26
C GLY A 333 31.05 -3.27 28.54
N GLN A 334 30.10 -3.42 27.60
CA GLN A 334 29.93 -4.60 26.74
C GLN A 334 30.37 -4.35 25.29
N THR A 335 31.06 -3.24 25.01
CA THR A 335 31.54 -2.90 23.67
C THR A 335 33.03 -3.19 23.49
N TRP A 336 33.48 -3.29 22.23
CA TRP A 336 34.89 -3.48 21.90
C TRP A 336 35.32 -2.58 20.74
N LEU A 337 36.46 -1.89 20.89
CA LEU A 337 37.09 -1.13 19.80
C LEU A 337 37.94 -2.06 18.92
N SER A 338 37.69 -2.03 17.62
CA SER A 338 38.44 -2.79 16.63
C SER A 338 38.94 -1.88 15.52
N ASN A 339 40.17 -2.12 15.04
CA ASN A 339 40.77 -1.46 13.88
C ASN A 339 40.79 -2.39 12.66
N ASN A 340 39.79 -3.24 12.53
CA ASN A 340 39.70 -4.27 11.49
C ASN A 340 38.55 -3.94 10.55
N ASN A 341 38.56 -4.51 9.35
CA ASN A 341 37.46 -4.40 8.41
C ASN A 341 36.54 -5.63 8.38
N ASN A 342 36.81 -6.61 9.25
CA ASN A 342 36.08 -7.86 9.34
C ASN A 342 35.55 -8.08 10.76
N VAL A 343 34.38 -8.70 10.85
CA VAL A 343 33.80 -9.20 12.10
C VAL A 343 33.69 -10.71 12.08
N PHE A 344 33.75 -11.32 13.27
CA PHE A 344 33.47 -12.74 13.43
C PHE A 344 31.96 -12.93 13.57
N ALA A 345 31.35 -13.62 12.61
CA ALA A 345 29.93 -13.95 12.63
C ALA A 345 29.65 -15.02 13.70
N VAL A 346 29.17 -14.59 14.85
CA VAL A 346 28.68 -15.48 15.89
C VAL A 346 27.35 -16.08 15.43
N ALA A 347 27.24 -17.41 15.46
CA ALA A 347 26.08 -18.17 15.01
C ALA A 347 25.62 -17.81 13.57
N PRO A 348 26.45 -18.06 12.55
CA PRO A 348 26.22 -17.63 11.16
C PRO A 348 24.99 -18.31 10.50
N SER A 349 24.48 -19.38 11.10
CA SER A 349 23.26 -20.07 10.65
C SER A 349 21.96 -19.38 11.12
N THR A 350 22.05 -18.31 11.90
CA THR A 350 20.87 -17.56 12.33
C THR A 350 20.29 -16.72 11.19
N VAL A 351 19.00 -16.38 11.29
CA VAL A 351 18.32 -15.54 10.31
C VAL A 351 18.91 -14.13 10.24
N PHE A 352 19.57 -13.64 11.29
CA PHE A 352 20.17 -12.30 11.31
C PHE A 352 21.27 -12.06 10.27
N TRP A 353 21.95 -13.13 9.81
CA TRP A 353 22.95 -13.04 8.74
C TRP A 353 22.36 -13.26 7.35
N ASN A 354 21.10 -13.67 7.26
CA ASN A 354 20.49 -14.17 6.02
C ASN A 354 19.23 -13.41 5.61
N GLU A 355 18.60 -12.68 6.54
CA GLU A 355 17.35 -11.96 6.33
C GLU A 355 17.38 -10.57 7.01
N PRO A 356 16.80 -9.53 6.39
CA PRO A 356 16.20 -9.53 5.05
C PRO A 356 17.25 -9.49 3.92
N LEU A 357 18.51 -9.22 4.26
CA LEU A 357 19.62 -9.18 3.32
C LEU A 357 20.59 -10.31 3.63
N HIS A 358 20.95 -11.09 2.62
CA HIS A 358 21.95 -12.13 2.77
C HIS A 358 23.35 -11.50 2.86
N VAL A 359 24.03 -11.77 3.97
CA VAL A 359 25.41 -11.39 4.19
C VAL A 359 26.27 -12.63 3.94
N GLU A 360 27.16 -12.55 2.94
CA GLU A 360 28.06 -13.66 2.65
C GLU A 360 29.03 -13.88 3.81
N VAL A 361 28.90 -15.04 4.47
CA VAL A 361 29.81 -15.49 5.52
C VAL A 361 30.83 -16.44 4.89
N GLY A 362 32.11 -16.20 5.13
CA GLY A 362 33.19 -17.00 4.56
C GLY A 362 33.03 -18.51 4.84
N ALA A 363 33.20 -19.33 3.80
CA ALA A 363 33.04 -20.79 3.90
C ALA A 363 34.15 -21.47 4.73
N THR A 364 35.32 -20.84 4.84
CA THR A 364 36.52 -21.39 5.52
C THR A 364 36.74 -20.82 6.92
N ALA A 365 36.20 -19.64 7.20
CA ALA A 365 36.16 -19.00 8.51
C ALA A 365 34.92 -18.11 8.56
N PRO A 366 34.19 -18.04 9.68
CA PRO A 366 32.99 -17.22 9.81
C PRO A 366 33.35 -15.75 9.99
N LEU A 367 34.16 -15.21 9.07
CA LEU A 367 34.51 -13.82 8.99
C LEU A 367 33.66 -13.18 7.91
N VAL A 368 33.11 -12.01 8.23
CA VAL A 368 32.35 -11.15 7.33
C VAL A 368 33.11 -9.85 7.17
N GLN A 369 33.41 -9.48 5.93
CA GLN A 369 33.98 -8.18 5.63
C GLN A 369 32.87 -7.13 5.64
N LEU A 370 32.90 -6.21 6.61
CA LEU A 370 31.92 -5.12 6.70
C LEU A 370 32.38 -3.87 5.94
N TYR A 371 33.70 -3.63 5.90
CA TYR A 371 34.27 -2.43 5.31
C TYR A 371 35.29 -2.76 4.22
N PRO A 372 35.42 -1.91 3.18
CA PRO A 372 36.42 -2.12 2.15
C PRO A 372 37.85 -1.96 2.67
N GLN A 373 38.06 -1.19 3.75
CA GLN A 373 39.35 -0.96 4.39
C GLN A 373 39.21 -0.95 5.92
N PRO A 374 40.29 -1.22 6.68
CA PRO A 374 40.26 -1.16 8.14
C PRO A 374 39.83 0.21 8.65
N VAL A 375 38.86 0.23 9.54
CA VAL A 375 38.33 1.42 10.21
C VAL A 375 38.29 1.17 11.71
N THR A 376 38.42 2.23 12.51
CA THR A 376 38.26 2.16 13.96
C THR A 376 36.79 2.29 14.28
N GLU A 377 36.18 1.20 14.72
CA GLU A 377 34.75 1.15 15.01
C GLU A 377 34.52 0.54 16.39
N LEU A 378 33.44 1.01 17.04
CA LEU A 378 32.93 0.44 18.27
C LEU A 378 31.79 -0.53 17.93
N GLY A 379 31.89 -1.77 18.37
CA GLY A 379 30.88 -2.81 18.15
C GLY A 379 30.53 -3.62 19.39
#